data_AF-C8AXW7-F1
#
_entry.id   AF-C8AXW7-F1
#
_cell.length_a   1.000
_cell.length_b   1.000
_cell.length_c   1.000
_cell.angle_alpha   90.00
_cell.angle_beta   90.00
_cell.angle_gamma   90.00
#
_symmetry.space_group_name_H-M   'P 1'
#
loop_
_entity.id
_entity.type
_entity.pdbx_description
1 polymer ?
#
loop_
_entity_poly.entity_id
_entity_poly.type
_entity_poly.pdbx_seq_one_letter_code
_entity_poly.pdbx_strand_id
1 'polypeptide(L)'
;MANIWARILVAAVTILVAVGYKNYRDLSAPGKRPDLDNQEYWGPTLKEPYRENKAILPFDISVKPEVIEDLVSQLRRPLKAQAPLEGVGFKYGFNANELAKVVKYWRDTYLAKWSEREQYLKKLDHYQTEIQGLKIHFIHAKPKQVKGQKTKKVLPLLLMHGWPGTVREFYDFIPLLTTPSDKSDYVFEVIAPSLPGYGWSQGSSKTGFGVAQVAVVMRNLMLRVGFDKFLVQGGDWGSLIGSNVASLFPENVLGYHSNMCGNNSPMGQLRLLLASFFPSWYVDSQYADFYKGLGHFFGTIMEEMGYAHIQASKPDTIGNALIDNPTGLASYILEKFSTWTNTEFRLLPDGGLTKKFTYDQLLDNVMIYYVTNSITTSMRLYSESMVASQFALAVDSVPIQAKAGCARFAHEITHVPDSVLANKFPNLVHSSHHKDGGHFPAFELPQQLYDDFVSFVQKANF
;
A
#
# COMPACT_ATOMS: atom_id res chain seq x y z
N MET A 1 40.25 1.20 50.47
CA MET A 1 39.95 0.57 49.17
C MET A 1 38.47 0.66 48.77
N ALA A 2 37.50 0.38 49.64
CA ALA A 2 36.06 0.43 49.31
C ALA A 2 35.57 1.78 48.73
N ASN A 3 36.09 2.92 49.22
CA ASN A 3 35.72 4.26 48.74
C ASN A 3 36.23 4.53 47.31
N ILE A 4 37.38 3.96 46.94
CA ILE A 4 37.93 4.09 45.57
C ILE A 4 37.09 3.29 44.58
N TRP A 5 36.72 2.04 44.93
CA TRP A 5 35.84 1.22 44.10
C TRP A 5 34.44 1.82 43.94
N ALA A 6 33.87 2.42 44.99
CA ALA A 6 32.60 3.14 44.89
C ALA A 6 32.69 4.35 43.95
N ARG A 7 33.77 5.14 44.01
CA ARG A 7 33.99 6.28 43.10
C ARG A 7 34.20 5.82 41.64
N ILE A 8 34.95 4.74 41.44
CA ILE A 8 35.15 4.14 40.10
C ILE A 8 33.81 3.65 39.55
N LEU A 9 32.99 2.99 40.37
CA LEU A 9 31.66 2.51 39.95
C LEU A 9 30.74 3.68 39.58
N VAL A 10 30.69 4.74 40.40
CA VAL A 10 29.89 5.94 40.09
C VAL A 10 30.36 6.60 38.79
N ALA A 11 31.68 6.73 38.59
CA ALA A 11 32.25 7.29 37.36
C ALA A 11 31.89 6.42 36.14
N ALA A 12 32.02 5.09 36.25
CA ALA A 12 31.67 4.16 35.18
C ALA A 12 30.18 4.22 34.82
N VAL A 13 29.29 4.20 35.82
CA VAL A 13 27.84 4.35 35.61
C VAL A 13 27.52 5.70 34.98
N THR A 14 28.15 6.78 35.42
CA THR A 14 27.95 8.13 34.84
C THR A 14 28.37 8.17 33.37
N ILE A 15 29.53 7.58 33.02
CA ILE A 15 29.98 7.48 31.63
C ILE A 15 29.00 6.65 30.80
N LEU A 16 28.55 5.50 31.32
CA LEU A 16 27.57 4.65 30.63
C LEU A 16 26.25 5.38 30.39
N VAL A 17 25.73 6.13 31.37
CA VAL A 17 24.53 6.95 31.23
C VAL A 17 24.74 8.07 30.21
N ALA A 18 25.89 8.75 30.24
CA ALA A 18 26.19 9.82 29.29
C ALA A 18 26.31 9.30 27.84
N VAL A 19 27.00 8.17 27.64
CA VAL A 19 27.10 7.50 26.33
C VAL A 19 25.73 7.01 25.87
N GLY A 20 24.94 6.39 26.76
CA GLY A 20 23.57 5.96 26.48
C GLY A 20 22.66 7.12 26.09
N TYR A 21 22.72 8.23 26.82
CA TYR A 21 21.96 9.44 26.52
C TYR A 21 22.37 10.06 25.19
N LYS A 22 23.68 10.14 24.89
CA LYS A 22 24.18 10.60 23.60
C LYS A 22 23.65 9.72 22.46
N ASN A 23 23.78 8.40 22.57
CA ASN A 23 23.27 7.47 21.56
C ASN A 23 21.76 7.59 21.37
N TYR A 24 21.00 7.71 22.46
CA TYR A 24 19.55 7.93 22.40
C TYR A 24 19.20 9.22 21.68
N ARG A 25 19.90 10.31 21.98
CA ARG A 25 19.69 11.62 21.36
C ARG A 25 20.04 11.57 19.87
N ASP A 26 21.16 10.97 19.52
CA ASP A 26 21.64 10.88 18.15
C ASP A 26 20.71 9.99 17.29
N LEU A 27 20.19 8.89 17.86
CA LEU A 27 19.16 8.05 17.21
C LEU A 27 17.79 8.73 17.10
N SER A 28 17.42 9.57 18.08
CA SER A 28 16.14 10.28 18.11
C SER A 28 16.14 11.56 17.28
N ALA A 29 17.30 12.02 16.81
CA ALA A 29 17.43 13.24 16.05
C ALA A 29 16.63 13.15 14.75
N PRO A 30 15.85 14.20 14.40
CA PRO A 30 15.09 14.19 13.16
C PRO A 30 16.06 14.12 11.97
N GLY A 31 15.78 13.20 11.06
CA GLY A 31 16.47 13.11 9.78
C GLY A 31 16.20 14.33 8.91
N LYS A 32 17.03 14.51 7.90
CA LYS A 32 16.88 15.58 6.89
C LYS A 32 16.38 14.98 5.59
N ARG A 33 15.59 15.77 4.85
CA ARG A 33 15.21 15.42 3.48
C ARG A 33 16.48 15.11 2.67
N PRO A 34 16.62 13.92 2.07
CA PRO A 34 17.75 13.61 1.19
C PRO A 34 17.71 14.47 -0.07
N ASP A 35 18.86 14.66 -0.69
CA ASP A 35 18.95 15.33 -1.99
C ASP A 35 18.39 14.41 -3.08
N LEU A 36 17.21 14.74 -3.58
CA LEU A 36 16.49 13.99 -4.60
C LEU A 36 16.16 14.94 -5.74
N ASP A 37 16.49 14.54 -6.97
CA ASP A 37 16.10 15.28 -8.16
C ASP A 37 14.59 15.12 -8.40
N ASN A 38 13.87 16.23 -8.27
CA ASN A 38 12.42 16.26 -8.44
C ASN A 38 11.99 16.16 -9.92
N GLN A 39 12.93 16.15 -10.87
CA GLN A 39 12.70 16.13 -12.31
C GLN A 39 13.43 14.98 -13.01
N GLU A 40 14.01 14.04 -12.25
CA GLU A 40 14.75 12.90 -12.79
C GLU A 40 13.90 12.12 -13.80
N TYR A 41 14.47 11.75 -14.95
CA TYR A 41 13.76 11.09 -16.05
C TYR A 41 13.85 9.56 -15.96
N TRP A 42 12.69 8.90 -15.97
CA TRP A 42 12.54 7.46 -15.75
C TRP A 42 12.12 6.67 -16.98
N GLY A 43 11.87 7.37 -18.09
CA GLY A 43 11.50 6.75 -19.37
C GLY A 43 12.67 6.05 -20.07
N PRO A 44 12.40 5.42 -21.23
CA PRO A 44 13.43 4.78 -22.03
C PRO A 44 14.46 5.79 -22.55
N THR A 45 15.67 5.32 -22.85
CA THR A 45 16.70 6.16 -23.49
C THR A 45 16.18 6.71 -24.82
N LEU A 46 16.15 8.02 -24.97
CA LEU A 46 15.69 8.71 -26.17
C LEU A 46 16.87 9.08 -27.07
N LYS A 47 16.62 9.21 -28.37
CA LYS A 47 17.58 9.77 -29.34
C LYS A 47 17.66 11.30 -29.25
N GLU A 48 16.55 11.94 -28.93
CA GLU A 48 16.39 13.39 -28.79
C GLU A 48 16.15 13.79 -27.33
N PRO A 49 16.41 15.05 -26.93
CA PRO A 49 16.13 15.52 -25.58
C PRO A 49 14.65 15.36 -25.21
N TYR A 50 14.40 14.78 -24.04
CA TYR A 50 13.04 14.62 -23.53
C TYR A 50 12.35 15.99 -23.36
N ARG A 51 11.12 16.09 -23.86
CA ARG A 51 10.22 17.21 -23.59
C ARG A 51 8.91 16.62 -23.09
N GLU A 52 8.63 16.86 -21.82
CA GLU A 52 7.44 16.34 -21.16
C GLU A 52 6.17 16.92 -21.78
N ASN A 53 5.27 16.03 -22.23
CA ASN A 53 3.93 16.44 -22.62
C ASN A 53 3.07 16.62 -21.37
N LYS A 54 2.72 17.88 -21.07
CA LYS A 54 1.95 18.24 -19.87
C LYS A 54 0.44 18.03 -20.01
N ALA A 55 -0.06 17.58 -21.17
CA ALA A 55 -1.48 17.35 -21.36
C ALA A 55 -2.01 16.26 -20.41
N ILE A 56 -3.18 16.50 -19.83
CA ILE A 56 -3.97 15.49 -19.12
C ILE A 56 -5.08 15.06 -20.08
N LEU A 57 -5.04 13.80 -20.50
CA LEU A 57 -5.95 13.27 -21.51
C LEU A 57 -6.87 12.23 -20.88
N PRO A 58 -8.17 12.21 -21.23
CA PRO A 58 -9.03 11.06 -20.93
C PRO A 58 -8.38 9.77 -21.44
N PHE A 59 -8.46 8.71 -20.65
CA PHE A 59 -7.83 7.43 -20.96
C PHE A 59 -8.89 6.34 -21.02
N ASP A 60 -9.06 5.74 -22.20
CA ASP A 60 -9.97 4.60 -22.37
C ASP A 60 -9.26 3.31 -21.96
N ILE A 61 -9.78 2.66 -20.91
CA ILE A 61 -9.29 1.38 -20.38
C ILE A 61 -9.87 0.16 -21.13
N SER A 62 -10.60 0.36 -22.24
CA SER A 62 -11.10 -0.72 -23.10
C SER A 62 -10.02 -1.76 -23.38
N VAL A 63 -10.35 -3.03 -23.15
CA VAL A 63 -9.49 -4.16 -23.49
C VAL A 63 -9.87 -4.61 -24.88
N LYS A 64 -8.84 -4.78 -25.73
CA LYS A 64 -9.08 -5.24 -27.10
C LYS A 64 -9.69 -6.65 -27.09
N PRO A 65 -10.69 -6.96 -27.93
CA PRO A 65 -11.37 -8.25 -27.94
C PRO A 65 -10.41 -9.45 -28.02
N GLU A 66 -9.34 -9.34 -28.82
CA GLU A 66 -8.36 -10.40 -29.01
C GLU A 66 -7.65 -10.83 -27.71
N VAL A 67 -7.47 -9.92 -26.74
CA VAL A 67 -6.86 -10.23 -25.44
C VAL A 67 -7.79 -11.11 -24.60
N ILE A 68 -9.09 -10.84 -24.68
CA ILE A 68 -10.12 -11.60 -23.96
C ILE A 68 -10.35 -12.95 -24.63
N GLU A 69 -10.39 -12.99 -25.96
CA GLU A 69 -10.48 -14.23 -26.73
C GLU A 69 -9.30 -15.16 -26.45
N ASP A 70 -8.08 -14.62 -26.38
CA ASP A 70 -6.90 -15.38 -25.99
C ASP A 70 -7.03 -15.91 -24.55
N LEU A 71 -7.40 -15.08 -23.58
CA LEU A 71 -7.63 -15.53 -22.20
C LEU A 71 -8.67 -16.66 -22.11
N VAL A 72 -9.78 -16.54 -22.84
CA VAL A 72 -10.79 -17.60 -22.94
C VAL A 72 -10.18 -18.90 -23.48
N SER A 73 -9.36 -18.81 -24.53
CA SER A 73 -8.63 -19.95 -25.09
C SER A 73 -7.69 -20.60 -24.08
N GLN A 74 -6.94 -19.78 -23.32
CA GLN A 74 -6.03 -20.25 -22.28
C GLN A 74 -6.77 -20.98 -21.15
N LEU A 75 -7.87 -20.42 -20.63
CA LEU A 75 -8.64 -21.01 -19.52
C LEU A 75 -9.49 -22.22 -19.94
N ARG A 76 -9.76 -22.42 -21.23
CA ARG A 76 -10.41 -23.64 -21.76
C ARG A 76 -9.50 -24.86 -21.70
N ARG A 77 -8.18 -24.68 -21.63
CA ARG A 77 -7.24 -25.79 -21.45
C ARG A 77 -7.50 -26.48 -20.12
N PRO A 78 -7.37 -27.82 -20.03
CA PRO A 78 -7.47 -28.51 -18.74
C PRO A 78 -6.50 -27.90 -17.72
N LEU A 79 -7.01 -27.60 -16.52
CA LEU A 79 -6.17 -27.10 -15.43
C LEU A 79 -5.12 -28.15 -15.08
N LYS A 80 -3.85 -27.81 -15.25
CA LYS A 80 -2.71 -28.64 -14.83
C LYS A 80 -2.27 -28.21 -13.44
N ALA A 81 -2.80 -28.88 -12.41
CA ALA A 81 -2.40 -28.68 -11.02
C ALA A 81 -2.26 -30.05 -10.33
N GLN A 82 -1.33 -30.15 -9.37
CA GLN A 82 -1.21 -31.33 -8.53
C GLN A 82 -2.31 -31.35 -7.48
N ALA A 83 -2.76 -32.55 -7.10
CA ALA A 83 -3.70 -32.70 -6.00
C ALA A 83 -3.11 -32.11 -4.72
N PRO A 84 -3.88 -31.35 -3.92
CA PRO A 84 -3.39 -30.82 -2.66
C PRO A 84 -3.20 -31.95 -1.65
N LEU A 85 -2.31 -31.74 -0.69
CA LEU A 85 -2.22 -32.62 0.48
C LEU A 85 -3.55 -32.61 1.26
N GLU A 86 -3.92 -33.74 1.85
CA GLU A 86 -5.18 -33.86 2.59
C GLU A 86 -5.17 -32.96 3.84
N GLY A 87 -6.26 -32.21 4.06
CA GLY A 87 -6.47 -31.43 5.28
C GLY A 87 -5.55 -30.20 5.48
N VAL A 88 -4.74 -29.81 4.49
CA VAL A 88 -3.81 -28.68 4.67
C VAL A 88 -4.43 -27.29 4.47
N GLY A 89 -5.64 -27.21 3.90
CA GLY A 89 -6.27 -25.93 3.56
C GLY A 89 -5.39 -25.13 2.60
N PHE A 90 -5.06 -23.91 3.00
CA PHE A 90 -4.17 -22.97 2.29
C PHE A 90 -2.78 -22.82 2.95
N LYS A 91 -2.44 -23.66 3.94
CA LYS A 91 -1.13 -23.59 4.64
C LYS A 91 0.09 -23.82 3.73
N TYR A 92 -0.12 -24.44 2.56
CA TYR A 92 0.91 -24.67 1.54
C TYR A 92 0.78 -23.69 0.35
N GLY A 93 0.06 -22.58 0.54
CA GLY A 93 -0.34 -21.67 -0.52
C GLY A 93 -1.69 -22.05 -1.14
N PHE A 94 -1.95 -21.55 -2.35
CA PHE A 94 -3.26 -21.66 -2.98
C PHE A 94 -3.68 -23.11 -3.21
N ASN A 95 -4.81 -23.52 -2.64
CA ASN A 95 -5.29 -24.91 -2.75
C ASN A 95 -5.76 -25.22 -4.18
N ALA A 96 -5.24 -26.30 -4.78
CA ALA A 96 -5.56 -26.65 -6.17
C ALA A 96 -7.05 -26.98 -6.40
N ASN A 97 -7.76 -27.49 -5.40
CA ASN A 97 -9.21 -27.72 -5.51
C ASN A 97 -9.98 -26.41 -5.58
N GLU A 98 -9.55 -25.40 -4.83
CA GLU A 98 -10.13 -24.06 -4.90
C GLU A 98 -9.74 -23.36 -6.21
N LEU A 99 -8.51 -23.55 -6.69
CA LEU A 99 -8.08 -23.00 -7.98
C LEU A 99 -8.95 -23.53 -9.12
N ALA A 100 -9.32 -24.81 -9.09
CA ALA A 100 -10.25 -25.37 -10.06
C ALA A 100 -11.62 -24.67 -10.06
N LYS A 101 -12.13 -24.27 -8.89
CA LYS A 101 -13.38 -23.50 -8.79
C LYS A 101 -13.22 -22.08 -9.32
N VAL A 102 -12.13 -21.39 -8.96
CA VAL A 102 -11.83 -20.05 -9.46
C VAL A 102 -11.70 -20.06 -10.99
N VAL A 103 -10.93 -21.00 -11.55
CA VAL A 103 -10.75 -21.14 -13.01
C VAL A 103 -12.07 -21.45 -13.71
N LYS A 104 -12.89 -22.34 -13.13
CA LYS A 104 -14.23 -22.64 -13.65
C LYS A 104 -15.11 -21.39 -13.66
N TYR A 105 -15.19 -20.67 -12.54
CA TYR A 105 -15.97 -19.43 -12.45
C TYR A 105 -15.47 -18.37 -13.42
N TRP A 106 -14.14 -18.20 -13.50
CA TRP A 106 -13.51 -17.22 -14.38
C TRP A 106 -13.87 -17.49 -15.84
N ARG A 107 -13.71 -18.74 -16.28
CA ARG A 107 -14.01 -19.17 -17.65
C ARG A 107 -15.50 -19.14 -17.98
N ASP A 108 -16.32 -19.74 -17.13
CA ASP A 108 -17.72 -20.07 -17.47
C ASP A 108 -18.70 -18.95 -17.09
N THR A 109 -18.33 -18.07 -16.16
CA THR A 109 -19.24 -17.06 -15.61
C THR A 109 -18.67 -15.66 -15.76
N TYR A 110 -17.47 -15.40 -15.26
CA TYR A 110 -16.89 -14.06 -15.27
C TYR A 110 -16.61 -13.56 -16.71
N LEU A 111 -15.95 -14.36 -17.55
CA LEU A 111 -15.65 -13.97 -18.92
C LEU A 111 -16.90 -13.90 -19.81
N ALA A 112 -17.95 -14.67 -19.50
CA ALA A 112 -19.23 -14.57 -20.20
C ALA A 112 -19.90 -13.20 -20.01
N LYS A 113 -19.61 -12.50 -18.90
CA LYS A 113 -20.07 -11.14 -18.59
C LYS A 113 -18.94 -10.11 -18.61
N TRP A 114 -17.85 -10.37 -19.35
CA TRP A 114 -16.69 -9.47 -19.39
C TRP A 114 -17.09 -8.02 -19.74
N SER A 115 -18.00 -7.82 -20.69
CA SER A 115 -18.48 -6.50 -21.07
C SER A 115 -19.09 -5.74 -19.88
N GLU A 116 -19.84 -6.41 -19.01
CA GLU A 116 -20.40 -5.81 -17.79
C GLU A 116 -19.29 -5.40 -16.81
N ARG A 117 -18.27 -6.25 -16.64
CA ARG A 117 -17.12 -5.97 -15.77
C ARG A 117 -16.28 -4.80 -16.30
N GLU A 118 -16.05 -4.76 -17.60
CA GLU A 118 -15.33 -3.65 -18.24
C GLU A 118 -16.10 -2.32 -18.08
N GLN A 119 -17.43 -2.34 -18.25
CA GLN A 119 -18.26 -1.15 -17.99
C GLN A 119 -18.27 -0.76 -16.51
N TYR A 120 -18.25 -1.73 -15.59
CA TYR A 120 -18.08 -1.44 -14.16
C TYR A 120 -16.76 -0.73 -13.88
N LEU A 121 -15.65 -1.14 -14.52
CA LEU A 121 -14.36 -0.47 -14.40
C LEU A 121 -14.41 0.95 -14.99
N LYS A 122 -15.08 1.15 -16.11
CA LYS A 122 -15.24 2.47 -16.76
C LYS A 122 -16.19 3.44 -16.06
N LYS A 123 -16.81 3.06 -14.93
CA LYS A 123 -17.76 3.93 -14.22
C LYS A 123 -17.09 5.15 -13.56
N LEU A 124 -15.77 5.12 -13.38
CA LEU A 124 -14.97 6.22 -12.87
C LEU A 124 -14.19 6.86 -14.02
N ASP A 125 -13.93 8.16 -13.94
CA ASP A 125 -13.23 8.86 -15.01
C ASP A 125 -11.72 8.61 -14.93
N HIS A 126 -11.19 7.99 -15.99
CA HIS A 126 -9.78 7.63 -16.13
C HIS A 126 -9.04 8.66 -16.99
N TYR A 127 -7.82 8.99 -16.56
CA TYR A 127 -6.94 9.94 -17.24
C TYR A 127 -5.52 9.41 -17.32
N GLN A 128 -4.75 9.96 -18.26
CA GLN A 128 -3.32 9.72 -18.39
C GLN A 128 -2.59 11.03 -18.67
N THR A 129 -1.39 11.17 -18.09
CA THR A 129 -0.46 12.27 -18.37
C THR A 129 0.98 11.79 -18.25
N GLU A 130 1.93 12.51 -18.83
CA GLU A 130 3.35 12.19 -18.64
C GLU A 130 3.91 12.89 -17.40
N ILE A 131 4.57 12.12 -16.53
CA ILE A 131 5.35 12.64 -15.41
C ILE A 131 6.74 12.02 -15.51
N GLN A 132 7.77 12.83 -15.67
CA GLN A 132 9.17 12.40 -15.61
C GLN A 132 9.50 11.27 -16.61
N GLY A 133 8.89 11.31 -17.80
CA GLY A 133 9.08 10.29 -18.84
C GLY A 133 8.19 9.06 -18.74
N LEU A 134 7.32 8.99 -17.74
CA LEU A 134 6.39 7.88 -17.53
C LEU A 134 4.96 8.31 -17.86
N LYS A 135 4.24 7.49 -18.61
CA LYS A 135 2.78 7.63 -18.75
C LYS A 135 2.09 7.16 -17.48
N ILE A 136 1.58 8.09 -16.69
CA ILE A 136 0.92 7.81 -15.42
C ILE A 136 -0.59 7.86 -15.61
N HIS A 137 -1.24 6.74 -15.32
CA HIS A 137 -2.68 6.59 -15.26
C HIS A 137 -3.20 6.98 -13.88
N PHE A 138 -4.36 7.64 -13.84
CA PHE A 138 -5.08 7.90 -12.61
C PHE A 138 -6.59 8.04 -12.83
N ILE A 139 -7.35 7.70 -11.80
CA ILE A 139 -8.76 8.07 -11.69
C ILE A 139 -8.85 9.47 -11.10
N HIS A 140 -9.68 10.33 -11.69
CA HIS A 140 -10.02 11.66 -11.15
C HIS A 140 -11.51 11.72 -10.84
N ALA A 141 -11.86 11.50 -9.57
CA ALA A 141 -13.24 11.51 -9.13
C ALA A 141 -13.59 12.83 -8.43
N LYS A 142 -14.44 13.63 -9.09
CA LYS A 142 -14.88 14.93 -8.57
C LYS A 142 -16.05 14.80 -7.59
N PRO A 143 -16.19 15.71 -6.62
CA PRO A 143 -17.34 15.74 -5.71
C PRO A 143 -18.67 15.81 -6.47
N LYS A 144 -19.65 15.02 -6.03
CA LYS A 144 -21.00 15.06 -6.59
C LYS A 144 -21.76 16.29 -6.10
N GLN A 145 -22.52 16.90 -7.00
CA GLN A 145 -23.49 17.94 -6.66
C GLN A 145 -24.80 17.27 -6.22
N VAL A 146 -25.16 17.37 -4.94
CA VAL A 146 -26.41 16.78 -4.39
C VAL A 146 -27.38 17.91 -4.05
N LYS A 147 -28.55 17.91 -4.71
CA LYS A 147 -29.59 18.94 -4.49
C LYS A 147 -30.08 18.89 -3.04
N GLY A 148 -30.18 20.07 -2.41
CA GLY A 148 -30.70 20.22 -1.04
C GLY A 148 -29.70 19.98 0.08
N GLN A 149 -28.46 19.60 -0.21
CA GLN A 149 -27.39 19.51 0.79
C GLN A 149 -26.61 20.82 0.90
N LYS A 150 -26.11 21.11 2.10
CA LYS A 150 -25.20 22.25 2.34
C LYS A 150 -23.92 22.07 1.54
N THR A 151 -23.40 23.18 1.00
CA THR A 151 -22.08 23.22 0.38
C THR A 151 -21.01 22.78 1.39
N LYS A 152 -20.22 21.76 1.03
CA LYS A 152 -19.11 21.24 1.83
C LYS A 152 -17.78 21.80 1.32
N LYS A 153 -16.77 21.91 2.18
CA LYS A 153 -15.42 22.31 1.78
C LYS A 153 -14.78 21.16 1.00
N VAL A 154 -14.31 21.43 -0.22
CA VAL A 154 -13.66 20.42 -1.06
C VAL A 154 -12.19 20.30 -0.65
N LEU A 155 -11.75 19.08 -0.34
CA LEU A 155 -10.33 18.78 -0.08
C LEU A 155 -9.78 17.82 -1.14
N PRO A 156 -8.67 18.16 -1.82
CA PRO A 156 -8.01 17.22 -2.73
C PRO A 156 -7.38 16.07 -1.95
N LEU A 157 -7.52 14.84 -2.45
CA LEU A 157 -7.01 13.62 -1.84
C LEU A 157 -6.24 12.78 -2.85
N LEU A 158 -4.96 12.52 -2.57
CA LEU A 158 -4.16 11.50 -3.23
C LEU A 158 -4.40 10.15 -2.54
N LEU A 159 -4.97 9.19 -3.27
CA LEU A 159 -5.37 7.87 -2.76
C LEU A 159 -4.55 6.76 -3.42
N MET A 160 -3.68 6.08 -2.67
CA MET A 160 -2.68 5.16 -3.22
C MET A 160 -2.88 3.72 -2.75
N HIS A 161 -2.92 2.80 -3.72
CA HIS A 161 -2.98 1.35 -3.50
C HIS A 161 -1.57 0.77 -3.25
N GLY A 162 -1.49 -0.54 -3.06
CA GLY A 162 -0.21 -1.26 -3.07
C GLY A 162 -0.23 -2.53 -3.90
N TRP A 163 0.47 -3.57 -3.46
CA TRP A 163 0.61 -4.86 -4.11
C TRP A 163 0.03 -5.98 -3.23
N PRO A 164 -0.66 -7.00 -3.77
CA PRO A 164 -1.01 -7.20 -5.18
C PRO A 164 -2.33 -6.49 -5.54
N GLY A 165 -2.61 -5.38 -4.89
CA GLY A 165 -3.74 -4.52 -5.16
C GLY A 165 -3.60 -3.68 -6.43
N THR A 166 -4.65 -2.92 -6.73
CA THR A 166 -4.72 -1.95 -7.84
C THR A 166 -5.73 -0.86 -7.46
N VAL A 167 -5.92 0.14 -8.33
CA VAL A 167 -7.02 1.13 -8.18
C VAL A 167 -8.41 0.49 -8.03
N ARG A 168 -8.58 -0.80 -8.38
CA ARG A 168 -9.83 -1.54 -8.18
C ARG A 168 -10.31 -1.54 -6.73
N GLU A 169 -9.38 -1.54 -5.78
CA GLU A 169 -9.69 -1.54 -4.34
C GLU A 169 -10.57 -0.36 -3.93
N PHE A 170 -10.52 0.75 -4.66
CA PHE A 170 -11.17 2.00 -4.30
C PHE A 170 -12.56 2.20 -4.91
N TYR A 171 -13.05 1.28 -5.73
CA TYR A 171 -14.28 1.49 -6.52
C TYR A 171 -15.55 1.63 -5.69
N ASP A 172 -15.55 1.05 -4.49
CA ASP A 172 -16.67 1.15 -3.54
C ASP A 172 -16.37 2.19 -2.45
N PHE A 173 -15.11 2.64 -2.31
CA PHE A 173 -14.65 3.66 -1.37
C PHE A 173 -14.76 5.09 -1.93
N ILE A 174 -14.36 5.33 -3.18
CA ILE A 174 -14.41 6.63 -3.87
C ILE A 174 -15.82 7.25 -3.85
N PRO A 175 -16.91 6.51 -4.08
CA PRO A 175 -18.26 7.07 -3.96
C PRO A 175 -18.58 7.64 -2.58
N LEU A 176 -18.05 7.04 -1.50
CA LEU A 176 -18.24 7.54 -0.13
C LEU A 176 -17.48 8.85 0.08
N LEU A 177 -16.27 8.97 -0.46
CA LEU A 177 -15.42 10.17 -0.37
C LEU A 177 -15.96 11.36 -1.18
N THR A 178 -16.52 11.09 -2.36
CA THR A 178 -16.95 12.12 -3.32
C THR A 178 -18.42 12.52 -3.18
N THR A 179 -19.21 11.78 -2.39
CA THR A 179 -20.62 12.12 -2.13
C THR A 179 -20.71 12.91 -0.82
N PRO A 180 -21.26 14.14 -0.82
CA PRO A 180 -21.38 14.90 0.42
C PRO A 180 -22.29 14.16 1.42
N SER A 181 -21.87 14.18 2.69
CA SER A 181 -22.51 13.47 3.80
C SER A 181 -22.70 14.41 4.98
N ASP A 182 -23.71 14.17 5.82
CA ASP A 182 -23.90 14.90 7.08
C ASP A 182 -22.85 14.53 8.14
N LYS A 183 -22.10 13.43 7.93
CA LYS A 183 -21.01 13.01 8.83
C LYS A 183 -19.78 13.92 8.78
N SER A 184 -19.62 14.73 7.72
CA SER A 184 -18.41 15.51 7.47
C SER A 184 -18.75 16.90 6.95
N ASP A 185 -18.01 17.93 7.36
CA ASP A 185 -18.08 19.27 6.75
C ASP A 185 -17.28 19.36 5.43
N TYR A 186 -16.57 18.29 5.10
CA TYR A 186 -15.72 18.15 3.94
C TYR A 186 -16.27 17.11 2.95
N VAL A 187 -16.01 17.34 1.68
CA VAL A 187 -16.13 16.35 0.60
C VAL A 187 -14.81 16.29 -0.15
N PHE A 188 -14.46 15.15 -0.72
CA PHE A 188 -13.13 14.95 -1.28
C PHE A 188 -13.14 14.91 -2.80
N GLU A 189 -12.16 15.57 -3.42
CA GLU A 189 -11.83 15.40 -4.83
C GLU A 189 -10.65 14.44 -4.93
N VAL A 190 -10.87 13.26 -5.50
CA VAL A 190 -9.96 12.12 -5.36
C VAL A 190 -9.14 11.93 -6.62
N ILE A 191 -7.83 11.82 -6.45
CA ILE A 191 -6.87 11.36 -7.44
C ILE A 191 -6.34 10.01 -6.99
N ALA A 192 -6.70 8.95 -7.70
CA ALA A 192 -6.27 7.59 -7.41
C ALA A 192 -5.40 7.04 -8.56
N PRO A 193 -4.07 7.21 -8.50
CA PRO A 193 -3.18 6.73 -9.54
C PRO A 193 -3.01 5.21 -9.50
N SER A 194 -2.81 4.60 -10.67
CA SER A 194 -2.05 3.35 -10.70
C SER A 194 -0.59 3.68 -10.38
N LEU A 195 0.01 2.99 -9.41
CA LEU A 195 1.43 3.17 -9.11
C LEU A 195 2.29 2.91 -10.37
N PRO A 196 3.44 3.58 -10.55
CA PRO A 196 4.28 3.32 -11.71
C PRO A 196 4.67 1.83 -11.82
N GLY A 197 4.43 1.22 -12.98
CA GLY A 197 4.64 -0.22 -13.19
C GLY A 197 3.48 -1.12 -12.75
N TYR A 198 2.39 -0.54 -12.27
CA TYR A 198 1.16 -1.24 -11.92
C TYR A 198 0.02 -0.80 -12.83
N GLY A 199 -0.91 -1.72 -13.10
CA GLY A 199 -2.10 -1.44 -13.89
C GLY A 199 -1.75 -0.70 -15.19
N TRP A 200 -2.42 0.42 -15.44
CA TRP A 200 -2.23 1.20 -16.67
C TRP A 200 -1.10 2.24 -16.60
N SER A 201 -0.34 2.31 -15.51
CA SER A 201 0.81 3.22 -15.39
C SER A 201 2.10 2.54 -15.87
N GLN A 202 2.87 3.25 -16.69
CA GLN A 202 4.15 2.78 -17.20
C GLN A 202 5.16 2.58 -16.06
N GLY A 203 5.89 1.46 -16.09
CA GLY A 203 7.02 1.21 -15.19
C GLY A 203 8.30 1.91 -15.64
N SER A 204 9.21 2.14 -14.69
CA SER A 204 10.52 2.73 -14.99
C SER A 204 11.31 1.87 -15.98
N SER A 205 12.02 2.54 -16.89
CA SER A 205 13.02 1.92 -17.78
C SER A 205 14.44 2.00 -17.21
N LYS A 206 14.60 2.54 -16.00
CA LYS A 206 15.86 2.76 -15.30
C LYS A 206 15.83 2.14 -13.90
N THR A 207 17.00 1.73 -13.41
CA THR A 207 17.22 1.31 -12.02
C THR A 207 17.29 2.52 -11.08
N GLY A 208 17.18 2.29 -9.77
CA GLY A 208 17.19 3.34 -8.75
C GLY A 208 15.80 3.90 -8.44
N PHE A 209 14.74 3.32 -9.01
CA PHE A 209 13.37 3.82 -8.92
C PHE A 209 12.60 3.17 -7.76
N GLY A 210 12.97 3.53 -6.52
CA GLY A 210 12.33 3.02 -5.30
C GLY A 210 11.18 3.91 -4.78
N VAL A 211 10.68 3.61 -3.59
CA VAL A 211 9.58 4.33 -2.92
C VAL A 211 9.78 5.85 -2.91
N ALA A 212 11.01 6.33 -2.65
CA ALA A 212 11.30 7.75 -2.59
C ALA A 212 11.08 8.43 -3.96
N GLN A 213 11.54 7.81 -5.05
CA GLN A 213 11.35 8.30 -6.41
C GLN A 213 9.87 8.25 -6.82
N VAL A 214 9.15 7.19 -6.45
CA VAL A 214 7.69 7.11 -6.69
C VAL A 214 6.97 8.25 -5.96
N ALA A 215 7.35 8.60 -4.74
CA ALA A 215 6.77 9.73 -4.00
C ALA A 215 6.97 11.07 -4.74
N VAL A 216 8.13 11.30 -5.37
CA VAL A 216 8.35 12.46 -6.25
C VAL A 216 7.36 12.47 -7.40
N VAL A 217 7.20 11.34 -8.10
CA VAL A 217 6.28 11.22 -9.25
C VAL A 217 4.83 11.46 -8.82
N MET A 218 4.38 10.89 -7.69
CA MET A 218 3.02 11.08 -7.18
C MET A 218 2.76 12.53 -6.75
N ARG A 219 3.74 13.20 -6.13
CA ARG A 219 3.65 14.62 -5.80
C ARG A 219 3.57 15.48 -7.08
N ASN A 220 4.39 15.19 -8.08
CA ASN A 220 4.38 15.91 -9.35
C ASN A 220 3.08 15.68 -10.14
N LEU A 221 2.46 14.50 -10.02
CA LEU A 221 1.12 14.24 -10.54
C LEU A 221 0.08 15.16 -9.91
N MET A 222 0.06 15.30 -8.58
CA MET A 222 -0.88 16.19 -7.89
C MET A 222 -0.71 17.64 -8.32
N LEU A 223 0.54 18.12 -8.43
CA LEU A 223 0.81 19.45 -8.97
C LEU A 223 0.36 19.60 -10.43
N ARG A 224 0.56 18.57 -11.27
CA ARG A 224 0.12 18.59 -12.66
C ARG A 224 -1.39 18.74 -12.79
N VAL A 225 -2.15 18.04 -11.94
CA VAL A 225 -3.61 18.14 -11.88
C VAL A 225 -4.06 19.53 -11.38
N GLY A 226 -3.22 20.23 -10.62
CA GLY A 226 -3.46 21.59 -10.13
C GLY A 226 -3.67 21.70 -8.62
N PHE A 227 -3.28 20.68 -7.85
CA PHE A 227 -3.41 20.68 -6.40
C PHE A 227 -2.06 20.94 -5.72
N ASP A 228 -1.86 22.18 -5.26
CA ASP A 228 -0.66 22.56 -4.51
C ASP A 228 -0.64 22.02 -3.07
N LYS A 229 -1.83 21.82 -2.48
CA LYS A 229 -2.04 21.32 -1.13
C LYS A 229 -3.09 20.21 -1.15
N PHE A 230 -2.75 19.04 -0.64
CA PHE A 230 -3.64 17.87 -0.68
C PHE A 230 -3.48 16.96 0.53
N LEU A 231 -4.52 16.16 0.81
CA LEU A 231 -4.47 15.03 1.73
C LEU A 231 -3.83 13.82 1.04
N VAL A 232 -3.23 12.94 1.83
CA VAL A 232 -2.65 11.69 1.34
C VAL A 232 -3.25 10.53 2.14
N GLN A 233 -3.71 9.48 1.45
CA GLN A 233 -4.18 8.23 2.06
C GLN A 233 -3.58 7.02 1.34
N GLY A 234 -3.17 6.00 2.09
CA GLY A 234 -2.77 4.72 1.50
C GLY A 234 -2.48 3.61 2.51
N GLY A 235 -2.56 2.37 2.03
CA GLY A 235 -2.09 1.13 2.67
C GLY A 235 -0.92 0.53 1.87
N ASP A 236 -0.26 -0.51 2.39
CA ASP A 236 0.84 -1.22 1.70
C ASP A 236 1.89 -0.25 1.10
N TRP A 237 2.30 -0.41 -0.17
CA TRP A 237 3.18 0.55 -0.84
C TRP A 237 2.62 1.97 -0.83
N GLY A 238 1.31 2.15 -0.96
CA GLY A 238 0.65 3.46 -0.84
C GLY A 238 0.89 4.12 0.52
N SER A 239 0.99 3.34 1.59
CA SER A 239 1.37 3.86 2.91
C SER A 239 2.82 4.35 2.91
N LEU A 240 3.76 3.56 2.39
CA LEU A 240 5.19 3.90 2.36
C LEU A 240 5.46 5.10 1.45
N ILE A 241 4.86 5.12 0.26
CA ILE A 241 4.93 6.22 -0.69
C ILE A 241 4.29 7.47 -0.07
N GLY A 242 3.12 7.35 0.57
CA GLY A 242 2.44 8.48 1.21
C GLY A 242 3.22 9.08 2.39
N SER A 243 3.84 8.23 3.21
CA SER A 243 4.78 8.63 4.25
C SER A 243 5.96 9.42 3.66
N ASN A 244 6.52 8.96 2.54
CA ASN A 244 7.59 9.65 1.83
C ASN A 244 7.12 10.98 1.22
N VAL A 245 5.94 11.05 0.60
CA VAL A 245 5.37 12.31 0.11
C VAL A 245 5.27 13.33 1.26
N ALA A 246 4.71 12.91 2.40
CA ALA A 246 4.51 13.79 3.57
C ALA A 246 5.82 14.19 4.27
N SER A 247 6.87 13.38 4.15
CA SER A 247 8.18 13.67 4.75
C SER A 247 9.06 14.54 3.84
N LEU A 248 9.02 14.28 2.53
CA LEU A 248 9.86 14.96 1.54
C LEU A 248 9.27 16.31 1.11
N PHE A 249 7.94 16.44 1.12
CA PHE A 249 7.20 17.60 0.63
C PHE A 249 6.15 18.10 1.65
N PRO A 250 6.54 18.44 2.90
CA PRO A 250 5.60 18.95 3.90
C PRO A 250 4.85 20.22 3.44
N GLU A 251 5.43 20.97 2.51
CA GLU A 251 4.80 22.11 1.86
C GLU A 251 3.62 21.76 0.96
N ASN A 252 3.46 20.49 0.53
CA ASN A 252 2.34 20.06 -0.31
C ASN A 252 1.28 19.24 0.44
N VAL A 253 1.59 18.74 1.65
CA VAL A 253 0.69 17.84 2.37
C VAL A 253 -0.10 18.57 3.46
N LEU A 254 -1.43 18.52 3.37
CA LEU A 254 -2.35 18.99 4.41
C LEU A 254 -2.37 18.03 5.61
N GLY A 255 -2.48 16.74 5.32
CA GLY A 255 -2.57 15.68 6.30
C GLY A 255 -2.33 14.31 5.66
N TYR A 256 -1.87 13.35 6.47
CA TYR A 256 -1.54 12.01 6.03
C TYR A 256 -2.28 10.96 6.85
N HIS A 257 -3.13 10.16 6.21
CA HIS A 257 -3.82 9.05 6.82
C HIS A 257 -3.27 7.74 6.27
N SER A 258 -3.03 6.76 7.14
CA SER A 258 -2.54 5.45 6.72
C SER A 258 -3.27 4.34 7.47
N ASN A 259 -3.56 3.26 6.74
CA ASN A 259 -4.05 2.02 7.32
C ASN A 259 -2.94 0.96 7.49
N MET A 260 -1.68 1.32 7.26
CA MET A 260 -0.50 0.49 7.48
C MET A 260 0.65 1.36 8.04
N CYS A 261 0.42 1.98 9.20
CA CYS A 261 1.42 2.86 9.81
C CYS A 261 2.66 2.08 10.28
N GLY A 262 3.84 2.54 9.88
CA GLY A 262 5.12 1.97 10.28
C GLY A 262 6.19 3.03 10.51
N ASN A 263 7.27 2.65 11.20
CA ASN A 263 8.43 3.50 11.40
C ASN A 263 9.71 2.64 11.41
N ASN A 264 10.41 2.59 10.28
CA ASN A 264 11.65 1.82 10.14
C ASN A 264 12.92 2.63 10.45
N SER A 265 12.80 3.83 11.05
CA SER A 265 13.97 4.58 11.52
C SER A 265 14.74 3.77 12.59
N PRO A 266 16.05 4.02 12.78
CA PRO A 266 16.82 3.36 13.83
C PRO A 266 16.18 3.45 15.23
N MET A 267 15.60 4.60 15.58
CA MET A 267 14.86 4.77 16.83
C MET A 267 13.53 4.00 16.85
N GLY A 268 12.80 3.97 15.73
CA GLY A 268 11.59 3.16 15.59
C GLY A 268 11.88 1.67 15.85
N GLN A 269 12.91 1.14 15.19
CA GLN A 269 13.35 -0.25 15.35
C GLN A 269 13.80 -0.57 16.79
N LEU A 270 14.56 0.35 17.43
CA LEU A 270 14.93 0.21 18.83
C LEU A 270 13.70 0.17 19.75
N ARG A 271 12.72 1.05 19.54
CA ARG A 271 11.48 1.05 20.34
C ARG A 271 10.64 -0.18 20.09
N LEU A 272 10.56 -0.66 18.85
CA LEU A 272 9.83 -1.89 18.52
C LEU A 272 10.47 -3.09 19.23
N LEU A 273 11.81 -3.17 19.23
CA LEU A 273 12.55 -4.16 20.00
C LEU A 273 12.24 -4.06 21.50
N LEU A 274 12.28 -2.87 22.09
CA LEU A 274 11.96 -2.69 23.51
C LEU A 274 10.49 -3.01 23.84
N ALA A 275 9.55 -2.62 22.98
CA ALA A 275 8.13 -2.92 23.11
C ALA A 275 7.86 -4.42 23.14
N SER A 276 8.72 -5.23 22.51
CA SER A 276 8.58 -6.68 22.55
C SER A 276 8.98 -7.32 23.88
N PHE A 277 9.98 -6.75 24.57
CA PHE A 277 10.43 -7.25 25.88
C PHE A 277 9.59 -6.67 27.02
N PHE A 278 9.06 -5.45 26.84
CA PHE A 278 8.32 -4.71 27.85
C PHE A 278 6.99 -4.18 27.29
N PRO A 279 6.07 -5.03 26.80
CA PRO A 279 4.87 -4.58 26.09
C PRO A 279 3.98 -3.64 26.90
N SER A 280 3.88 -3.85 28.22
CA SER A 280 3.08 -2.99 29.11
C SER A 280 3.58 -1.55 29.22
N TRP A 281 4.81 -1.24 28.78
CA TRP A 281 5.33 0.13 28.73
C TRP A 281 4.96 0.87 27.45
N TYR A 282 4.59 0.14 26.39
CA TYR A 282 4.42 0.69 25.04
C TYR A 282 3.01 0.52 24.49
N VAL A 283 2.23 -0.43 25.01
CA VAL A 283 0.92 -0.83 24.54
C VAL A 283 -0.07 -0.78 25.71
N ASP A 284 -1.19 -0.10 25.50
CA ASP A 284 -2.31 -0.15 26.42
C ASP A 284 -2.92 -1.56 26.42
N SER A 285 -3.16 -2.11 27.61
CA SER A 285 -3.78 -3.41 27.85
C SER A 285 -5.05 -3.67 27.03
N GLN A 286 -5.87 -2.65 26.76
CA GLN A 286 -7.09 -2.80 25.97
C GLN A 286 -6.84 -3.15 24.49
N TYR A 287 -5.62 -2.92 23.99
CA TYR A 287 -5.22 -3.19 22.60
C TYR A 287 -4.19 -4.32 22.50
N ALA A 288 -3.95 -5.07 23.58
CA ALA A 288 -2.94 -6.14 23.61
C ALA A 288 -3.08 -7.15 22.46
N ASP A 289 -4.32 -7.46 22.04
CA ASP A 289 -4.61 -8.42 20.97
C ASP A 289 -4.07 -8.00 19.58
N PHE A 290 -3.86 -6.70 19.35
CA PHE A 290 -3.27 -6.18 18.12
C PHE A 290 -1.74 -6.36 18.12
N TYR A 291 -1.10 -6.35 19.27
CA TYR A 291 0.36 -6.31 19.38
C TYR A 291 0.91 -7.65 19.82
N LYS A 292 1.00 -8.55 18.85
CA LYS A 292 1.56 -9.89 19.06
C LYS A 292 3.09 -9.80 19.24
N GLY A 293 3.62 -10.56 20.20
CA GLY A 293 5.05 -10.51 20.56
C GLY A 293 6.00 -10.97 19.44
N LEU A 294 7.31 -10.74 19.62
CA LEU A 294 8.34 -11.02 18.60
C LEU A 294 8.31 -12.45 18.06
N GLY A 295 7.99 -13.45 18.88
CA GLY A 295 7.91 -14.84 18.43
C GLY A 295 6.84 -15.04 17.34
N HIS A 296 5.66 -14.46 17.53
CA HIS A 296 4.61 -14.49 16.51
C HIS A 296 5.04 -13.67 15.29
N PHE A 297 5.61 -12.48 15.50
CA PHE A 297 6.10 -11.64 14.40
C PHE A 297 7.12 -12.38 13.52
N PHE A 298 8.19 -12.94 14.09
CA PHE A 298 9.20 -13.69 13.32
C PHE A 298 8.61 -14.95 12.66
N GLY A 299 7.70 -15.65 13.34
CA GLY A 299 6.99 -16.79 12.75
C GLY A 299 6.21 -16.39 11.50
N THR A 300 5.38 -15.36 11.60
CA THR A 300 4.59 -14.83 10.48
C THR A 300 5.49 -14.30 9.36
N ILE A 301 6.56 -13.55 9.69
CA ILE A 301 7.50 -13.04 8.68
C ILE A 301 8.18 -14.19 7.93
N MET A 302 8.66 -15.22 8.62
CA MET A 302 9.30 -16.38 7.98
C MET A 302 8.34 -17.16 7.10
N GLU A 303 7.08 -17.30 7.52
CA GLU A 303 6.04 -18.02 6.77
C GLU A 303 5.53 -17.22 5.56
N GLU A 304 5.32 -15.92 5.72
CA GLU A 304 4.55 -15.11 4.76
C GLU A 304 5.39 -14.20 3.85
N MET A 305 6.70 -13.99 4.12
CA MET A 305 7.54 -13.08 3.31
C MET A 305 8.25 -13.74 2.12
N GLY A 306 7.94 -15.00 1.81
CA GLY A 306 8.53 -15.70 0.65
C GLY A 306 8.31 -14.96 -0.68
N TYR A 307 7.11 -14.40 -0.88
CA TYR A 307 6.78 -13.61 -2.07
C TYR A 307 7.65 -12.34 -2.16
N ALA A 308 7.81 -11.61 -1.05
CA ALA A 308 8.59 -10.37 -1.00
C ALA A 308 10.06 -10.65 -1.27
N HIS A 309 10.61 -11.74 -0.73
CA HIS A 309 12.00 -12.12 -0.95
C HIS A 309 12.30 -12.43 -2.42
N ILE A 310 11.46 -13.24 -3.10
CA ILE A 310 11.69 -13.53 -4.53
C ILE A 310 11.48 -12.30 -5.41
N GLN A 311 10.53 -11.44 -5.08
CA GLN A 311 10.28 -10.18 -5.82
C GLN A 311 11.38 -9.14 -5.59
N ALA A 312 11.94 -9.07 -4.38
CA ALA A 312 13.04 -8.17 -4.04
C ALA A 312 14.38 -8.55 -4.66
N SER A 313 14.52 -9.79 -5.16
CA SER A 313 15.80 -10.31 -5.64
C SER A 313 15.79 -10.68 -7.13
N LYS A 314 14.72 -11.32 -7.62
CA LYS A 314 14.58 -11.84 -8.99
C LYS A 314 13.17 -11.61 -9.57
N PRO A 315 12.67 -10.35 -9.57
CA PRO A 315 11.29 -10.04 -9.99
C PRO A 315 11.01 -10.47 -11.44
N ASP A 316 11.97 -10.30 -12.34
CA ASP A 316 11.85 -10.71 -13.75
C ASP A 316 11.72 -12.23 -13.93
N THR A 317 12.38 -13.03 -13.08
CA THR A 317 12.31 -14.50 -13.17
C THR A 317 10.93 -15.01 -12.78
N ILE A 318 10.41 -14.58 -11.62
CA ILE A 318 9.07 -14.96 -11.19
C ILE A 318 8.00 -14.33 -12.10
N GLY A 319 8.21 -13.09 -12.54
CA GLY A 319 7.31 -12.39 -13.46
C GLY A 319 7.13 -13.12 -14.79
N ASN A 320 8.21 -13.60 -15.41
CA ASN A 320 8.14 -14.40 -16.64
C ASN A 320 7.35 -15.72 -16.46
N ALA A 321 7.29 -16.27 -15.26
CA ALA A 321 6.48 -17.46 -14.96
C ALA A 321 4.97 -17.14 -14.81
N LEU A 322 4.62 -15.87 -14.55
CA LEU A 322 3.25 -15.43 -14.28
C LEU A 322 2.57 -14.75 -15.47
N ILE A 323 3.33 -14.05 -16.34
CA ILE A 323 2.79 -13.20 -17.43
C ILE A 323 1.86 -13.97 -18.39
N ASP A 324 2.29 -15.14 -18.87
CA ASP A 324 1.52 -15.96 -19.83
C ASP A 324 0.90 -17.19 -19.15
N ASN A 325 0.54 -17.03 -17.87
CA ASN A 325 -0.02 -18.08 -17.05
C ASN A 325 -1.15 -17.53 -16.17
N PRO A 326 -2.38 -17.38 -16.71
CA PRO A 326 -3.47 -16.73 -16.00
C PRO A 326 -3.85 -17.46 -14.71
N THR A 327 -3.78 -18.79 -14.67
CA THR A 327 -4.09 -19.55 -13.45
C THR A 327 -2.99 -19.42 -12.41
N GLY A 328 -1.72 -19.38 -12.84
CA GLY A 328 -0.58 -19.02 -11.99
C GLY A 328 -0.71 -17.62 -11.41
N LEU A 329 -0.96 -16.62 -12.26
CA LEU A 329 -1.20 -15.23 -11.86
C LEU A 329 -2.32 -15.10 -10.83
N ALA A 330 -3.49 -15.70 -11.11
CA ALA A 330 -4.61 -15.69 -10.17
C ALA A 330 -4.25 -16.35 -8.84
N SER A 331 -3.63 -17.54 -8.85
CA SER A 331 -3.25 -18.21 -7.60
C SER A 331 -2.27 -17.38 -6.76
N TYR A 332 -1.30 -16.73 -7.41
CA TYR A 332 -0.26 -15.94 -6.76
C TYR A 332 -0.81 -14.65 -6.13
N ILE A 333 -1.78 -14.00 -6.79
CA ILE A 333 -2.44 -12.79 -6.30
C ILE A 333 -3.50 -13.13 -5.24
N LEU A 334 -4.39 -14.08 -5.54
CA LEU A 334 -5.56 -14.36 -4.70
C LEU A 334 -5.20 -15.05 -3.38
N GLU A 335 -4.06 -15.72 -3.29
CA GLU A 335 -3.56 -16.22 -1.99
C GLU A 335 -3.41 -15.07 -0.98
N LYS A 336 -2.98 -13.88 -1.43
CA LYS A 336 -2.83 -12.72 -0.54
C LYS A 336 -4.17 -12.17 -0.06
N PHE A 337 -5.20 -12.17 -0.92
CA PHE A 337 -6.57 -11.82 -0.53
C PHE A 337 -7.19 -12.82 0.47
N SER A 338 -6.66 -14.04 0.58
CA SER A 338 -6.99 -14.96 1.66
C SER A 338 -6.22 -14.58 2.94
N THR A 339 -4.90 -14.74 2.92
CA THR A 339 -4.06 -14.65 4.12
C THR A 339 -4.06 -13.27 4.77
N TRP A 340 -4.00 -12.19 3.98
CA TRP A 340 -3.90 -10.83 4.50
C TRP A 340 -5.24 -10.19 4.87
N THR A 341 -6.35 -10.85 4.51
CA THR A 341 -7.68 -10.48 5.02
C THR A 341 -7.88 -11.04 6.42
N ASN A 342 -7.52 -12.31 6.62
CA ASN A 342 -7.43 -12.92 7.94
C ASN A 342 -6.51 -14.14 7.87
N THR A 343 -5.47 -14.17 8.69
CA THR A 343 -4.48 -15.27 8.71
C THR A 343 -5.09 -16.64 9.00
N GLU A 344 -6.23 -16.70 9.68
CA GLU A 344 -6.96 -17.95 9.97
C GLU A 344 -7.56 -18.57 8.70
N PHE A 345 -7.76 -17.78 7.64
CA PHE A 345 -8.31 -18.30 6.38
C PHE A 345 -7.38 -19.31 5.71
N ARG A 346 -6.08 -19.33 6.08
CA ARG A 346 -5.13 -20.38 5.68
C ARG A 346 -5.54 -21.78 6.14
N LEU A 347 -6.36 -21.88 7.18
CA LEU A 347 -6.88 -23.16 7.69
C LEU A 347 -8.08 -23.67 6.87
N LEU A 348 -8.69 -22.84 6.03
CA LEU A 348 -9.88 -23.17 5.27
C LEU A 348 -9.53 -23.81 3.93
N PRO A 349 -10.31 -24.80 3.45
CA PRO A 349 -10.05 -25.46 2.16
C PRO A 349 -10.28 -24.55 0.95
N ASP A 350 -11.11 -23.51 1.09
CA ASP A 350 -11.41 -22.50 0.08
C ASP A 350 -10.64 -21.18 0.31
N GLY A 351 -9.74 -21.17 1.31
CA GLY A 351 -8.97 -19.98 1.68
C GLY A 351 -9.84 -18.82 2.15
N GLY A 352 -11.12 -19.03 2.48
CA GLY A 352 -12.03 -17.95 2.89
C GLY A 352 -12.20 -16.83 1.86
N LEU A 353 -11.85 -17.05 0.58
CA LEU A 353 -11.79 -16.01 -0.46
C LEU A 353 -13.10 -15.23 -0.60
N THR A 354 -14.23 -15.92 -0.44
CA THR A 354 -15.57 -15.35 -0.63
C THR A 354 -16.23 -14.86 0.66
N LYS A 355 -15.51 -14.85 1.79
CA LYS A 355 -16.05 -14.34 3.07
C LYS A 355 -16.22 -12.83 3.08
N LYS A 356 -15.35 -12.10 2.37
CA LYS A 356 -15.32 -10.63 2.33
C LYS A 356 -15.45 -10.07 0.91
N PHE A 357 -15.15 -10.87 -0.10
CA PHE A 357 -15.18 -10.46 -1.51
C PHE A 357 -16.05 -11.41 -2.33
N THR A 358 -16.51 -10.95 -3.49
CA THR A 358 -17.05 -11.84 -4.52
C THR A 358 -15.93 -12.26 -5.48
N TYR A 359 -16.10 -13.36 -6.21
CA TYR A 359 -15.14 -13.71 -7.27
C TYR A 359 -15.04 -12.63 -8.35
N ASP A 360 -16.13 -11.90 -8.64
CA ASP A 360 -16.07 -10.78 -9.59
C ASP A 360 -15.11 -9.70 -9.10
N GLN A 361 -15.24 -9.29 -7.83
CA GLN A 361 -14.36 -8.30 -7.22
C GLN A 361 -12.89 -8.74 -7.28
N LEU A 362 -12.61 -9.98 -6.89
CA LEU A 362 -11.26 -10.55 -6.90
C LEU A 362 -10.69 -10.65 -8.33
N LEU A 363 -11.48 -11.12 -9.29
CA LEU A 363 -11.08 -11.27 -10.68
C LEU A 363 -10.97 -9.92 -11.40
N ASP A 364 -11.71 -8.87 -11.02
CA ASP A 364 -11.48 -7.53 -11.56
C ASP A 364 -10.02 -7.09 -11.28
N ASN A 365 -9.53 -7.32 -10.06
CA ASN A 365 -8.15 -6.97 -9.68
C ASN A 365 -7.13 -7.82 -10.46
N VAL A 366 -7.33 -9.14 -10.55
CA VAL A 366 -6.47 -10.04 -11.34
C VAL A 366 -6.47 -9.65 -12.83
N MET A 367 -7.63 -9.30 -13.38
CA MET A 367 -7.78 -8.88 -14.77
C MET A 367 -6.99 -7.62 -15.07
N ILE A 368 -6.93 -6.65 -14.15
CA ILE A 368 -6.09 -5.46 -14.35
C ILE A 368 -4.63 -5.86 -14.53
N TYR A 369 -4.08 -6.76 -13.70
CA TYR A 369 -2.71 -7.26 -13.89
C TYR A 369 -2.54 -8.01 -15.23
N TYR A 370 -3.51 -8.85 -15.59
CA TYR A 370 -3.48 -9.64 -16.82
C TYR A 370 -3.48 -8.75 -18.07
N VAL A 371 -4.49 -7.88 -18.22
CA VAL A 371 -4.71 -7.09 -19.46
C VAL A 371 -3.68 -5.98 -19.65
N THR A 372 -2.99 -5.58 -18.57
CA THR A 372 -1.92 -4.57 -18.61
C THR A 372 -0.53 -5.19 -18.65
N ASN A 373 -0.41 -6.51 -18.51
CA ASN A 373 0.85 -7.23 -18.43
C ASN A 373 1.82 -6.62 -17.39
N SER A 374 1.29 -6.20 -16.24
CA SER A 374 2.02 -5.37 -15.27
C SER A 374 2.60 -6.15 -14.09
N ILE A 375 2.44 -7.48 -14.04
CA ILE A 375 2.90 -8.28 -12.90
C ILE A 375 4.42 -8.14 -12.68
N THR A 376 5.24 -8.28 -13.72
CA THR A 376 6.71 -8.15 -13.59
C THR A 376 7.12 -6.74 -13.18
N THR A 377 6.58 -5.71 -13.82
CA THR A 377 6.94 -4.31 -13.51
C THR A 377 6.48 -3.90 -12.12
N SER A 378 5.37 -4.45 -11.62
CA SER A 378 4.90 -4.21 -10.25
C SER A 378 5.89 -4.78 -9.22
N MET A 379 6.40 -5.99 -9.47
CA MET A 379 7.33 -6.68 -8.59
C MET A 379 8.69 -5.99 -8.52
N ARG A 380 9.11 -5.27 -9.57
CA ARG A 380 10.38 -4.54 -9.57
C ARG A 380 10.45 -3.47 -8.48
N LEU A 381 9.33 -2.92 -8.01
CA LEU A 381 9.34 -1.97 -6.90
C LEU A 381 9.95 -2.58 -5.61
N TYR A 382 9.75 -3.88 -5.37
CA TYR A 382 10.40 -4.59 -4.26
C TYR A 382 11.91 -4.59 -4.45
N SER A 383 12.39 -4.97 -5.65
CA SER A 383 13.83 -5.05 -5.94
C SER A 383 14.51 -3.69 -5.94
N GLU A 384 13.80 -2.63 -6.34
CA GLU A 384 14.33 -1.27 -6.33
C GLU A 384 14.29 -0.64 -4.94
N SER A 385 13.37 -1.07 -4.06
CA SER A 385 13.17 -0.47 -2.73
C SER A 385 13.92 -1.18 -1.62
N MET A 386 14.15 -2.48 -1.74
CA MET A 386 14.80 -3.32 -0.71
C MET A 386 16.31 -3.44 -0.94
N VAL A 387 16.97 -2.32 -1.20
CA VAL A 387 18.42 -2.23 -1.47
C VAL A 387 19.09 -1.18 -0.60
N ALA A 388 20.39 -1.35 -0.36
CA ALA A 388 21.17 -0.50 0.54
C ALA A 388 21.13 0.99 0.15
N SER A 389 21.12 1.31 -1.15
CA SER A 389 21.06 2.70 -1.64
C SER A 389 19.76 3.40 -1.24
N GLN A 390 18.62 2.69 -1.25
CA GLN A 390 17.34 3.26 -0.82
C GLN A 390 17.27 3.40 0.70
N PHE A 391 17.75 2.41 1.46
CA PHE A 391 17.82 2.53 2.92
C PHE A 391 18.72 3.70 3.36
N ALA A 392 19.81 3.96 2.63
CA ALA A 392 20.73 5.06 2.90
C ALA A 392 20.09 6.46 2.72
N LEU A 393 18.98 6.58 2.00
CA LEU A 393 18.21 7.84 1.92
C LEU A 393 17.61 8.25 3.27
N ALA A 394 17.46 7.30 4.20
CA ALA A 394 17.00 7.52 5.58
C ALA A 394 15.70 8.33 5.69
N VAL A 395 14.79 8.22 4.70
CA VAL A 395 13.53 8.98 4.66
C VAL A 395 12.65 8.66 5.88
N ASP A 396 12.71 7.43 6.40
CA ASP A 396 11.99 7.05 7.63
C ASP A 396 12.44 7.80 8.88
N SER A 397 13.64 8.40 8.87
CA SER A 397 14.08 9.27 9.96
C SER A 397 13.59 10.72 9.81
N VAL A 398 13.11 11.10 8.62
CA VAL A 398 12.54 12.43 8.35
C VAL A 398 11.10 12.48 8.89
N PRO A 399 10.78 13.36 9.87
CA PRO A 399 9.45 13.40 10.46
C PRO A 399 8.39 13.96 9.52
N ILE A 400 7.17 13.42 9.64
CA ILE A 400 5.97 13.94 8.98
C ILE A 400 5.43 15.10 9.81
N GLN A 401 5.61 16.31 9.30
CA GLN A 401 5.16 17.54 9.99
C GLN A 401 3.64 17.74 9.93
N ALA A 402 3.00 17.21 8.89
CA ALA A 402 1.55 17.29 8.71
C ALA A 402 0.80 16.52 9.81
N LYS A 403 -0.48 16.86 10.01
CA LYS A 403 -1.37 16.10 10.89
C LYS A 403 -1.53 14.69 10.35
N ALA A 404 -1.35 13.69 11.20
CA ALA A 404 -1.38 12.29 10.79
C ALA A 404 -2.48 11.47 11.48
N GLY A 405 -2.94 10.44 10.78
CA GLY A 405 -3.92 9.46 11.26
C GLY A 405 -3.50 8.03 10.96
N CYS A 406 -3.67 7.13 11.93
CA CYS A 406 -3.40 5.70 11.79
C CYS A 406 -4.64 4.86 12.08
N ALA A 407 -5.14 4.16 11.07
CA ALA A 407 -6.22 3.19 11.18
C ALA A 407 -5.66 1.77 11.32
N ARG A 408 -5.96 1.06 12.41
CA ARG A 408 -5.47 -0.31 12.63
C ARG A 408 -6.60 -1.32 12.54
N PHE A 409 -6.60 -2.12 11.50
CA PHE A 409 -7.54 -3.23 11.33
C PHE A 409 -6.99 -4.51 11.97
N ALA A 410 -7.85 -5.32 12.58
CA ALA A 410 -7.48 -6.42 13.47
C ALA A 410 -6.52 -7.44 12.85
N HIS A 411 -6.65 -7.68 11.55
CA HIS A 411 -5.93 -8.71 10.83
C HIS A 411 -4.86 -8.16 9.88
N GLU A 412 -4.46 -6.90 10.04
CA GLU A 412 -3.26 -6.37 9.37
C GLU A 412 -2.03 -7.22 9.75
N ILE A 413 -1.10 -7.35 8.80
CA ILE A 413 0.08 -8.23 8.88
C ILE A 413 0.94 -7.84 10.08
N THR A 414 1.10 -6.54 10.33
CA THR A 414 1.90 -6.00 11.43
C THR A 414 1.27 -4.76 12.04
N HIS A 415 1.25 -4.68 13.37
CA HIS A 415 0.83 -3.48 14.09
C HIS A 415 2.02 -2.83 14.81
N VAL A 416 2.09 -1.51 14.69
CA VAL A 416 3.11 -0.70 15.37
C VAL A 416 2.43 0.23 16.39
N PRO A 417 2.88 0.25 17.66
CA PRO A 417 2.28 1.11 18.68
C PRO A 417 2.67 2.58 18.49
N ASP A 418 1.84 3.50 18.98
CA ASP A 418 2.03 4.95 18.80
C ASP A 418 3.38 5.44 19.33
N SER A 419 3.86 4.84 20.42
CA SER A 419 5.18 5.12 21.02
C SER A 419 6.34 4.85 20.05
N VAL A 420 6.22 3.83 19.18
CA VAL A 420 7.19 3.54 18.12
C VAL A 420 7.06 4.54 16.97
N LEU A 421 5.83 4.97 16.65
CA LEU A 421 5.55 5.93 15.58
C LEU A 421 5.98 7.37 15.92
N ALA A 422 6.07 7.73 17.20
CA ALA A 422 6.16 9.12 17.67
C ALA A 422 7.25 9.99 17.01
N ASN A 423 8.42 9.44 16.63
CA ASN A 423 9.46 10.23 15.95
C ASN A 423 9.13 10.52 14.49
N LYS A 424 8.52 9.56 13.81
CA LYS A 424 8.10 9.70 12.41
C LYS A 424 6.80 10.50 12.30
N PHE A 425 5.92 10.37 13.28
CA PHE A 425 4.60 11.00 13.33
C PHE A 425 4.47 11.92 14.57
N PRO A 426 5.23 13.02 14.66
CA PRO A 426 5.18 13.91 15.81
C PRO A 426 3.79 14.55 16.01
N ASN A 427 2.99 14.63 14.96
CA ASN A 427 1.63 15.18 14.95
C ASN A 427 0.55 14.12 14.67
N LEU A 428 0.67 12.92 15.28
CA LEU A 428 -0.36 11.88 15.22
C LEU A 428 -1.59 12.31 16.03
N VAL A 429 -2.66 12.73 15.34
CA VAL A 429 -3.90 13.24 15.97
C VAL A 429 -5.05 12.25 15.93
N HIS A 430 -4.90 11.17 15.15
CA HIS A 430 -5.89 10.10 15.06
C HIS A 430 -5.17 8.75 15.10
N SER A 431 -5.62 7.87 15.99
CA SER A 431 -5.08 6.53 16.18
C SER A 431 -6.26 5.67 16.60
N SER A 432 -6.62 4.68 15.78
CA SER A 432 -7.82 3.86 15.97
C SER A 432 -7.52 2.38 15.81
N HIS A 433 -8.35 1.55 16.46
CA HIS A 433 -8.26 0.10 16.46
C HIS A 433 -9.64 -0.48 16.13
N HIS A 434 -9.71 -1.20 15.01
CA HIS A 434 -10.91 -1.80 14.45
C HIS A 434 -10.86 -3.31 14.67
N LYS A 435 -11.92 -3.88 15.26
CA LYS A 435 -11.98 -5.31 15.64
C LYS A 435 -12.22 -6.27 14.47
N ASP A 436 -12.44 -5.73 13.27
CA ASP A 436 -12.60 -6.47 12.02
C ASP A 436 -11.71 -5.82 10.96
N GLY A 437 -11.52 -6.51 9.84
CA GLY A 437 -10.71 -6.05 8.71
C GLY A 437 -9.26 -6.51 8.75
N GLY A 438 -8.68 -6.66 7.56
CA GLY A 438 -7.27 -6.94 7.35
C GLY A 438 -6.57 -5.85 6.54
N HIS A 439 -5.69 -6.29 5.65
CA HIS A 439 -4.76 -5.45 4.90
C HIS A 439 -5.41 -4.60 3.78
N PHE A 440 -6.59 -4.98 3.30
CA PHE A 440 -7.27 -4.33 2.17
C PHE A 440 -8.54 -3.54 2.59
N PRO A 441 -8.50 -2.64 3.59
CA PRO A 441 -9.72 -2.12 4.22
C PRO A 441 -10.58 -1.29 3.27
N ALA A 442 -10.00 -0.62 2.26
CA ALA A 442 -10.79 0.12 1.27
C ALA A 442 -11.64 -0.81 0.39
N PHE A 443 -11.18 -2.04 0.19
CA PHE A 443 -11.86 -3.05 -0.61
C PHE A 443 -12.76 -3.96 0.24
N GLU A 444 -12.33 -4.25 1.47
CA GLU A 444 -13.00 -5.15 2.39
C GLU A 444 -14.12 -4.45 3.18
N LEU A 445 -13.83 -3.28 3.75
CA LEU A 445 -14.67 -2.54 4.68
C LEU A 445 -14.70 -1.04 4.34
N PRO A 446 -15.11 -0.65 3.11
CA PRO A 446 -15.02 0.73 2.62
C PRO A 446 -15.71 1.75 3.54
N GLN A 447 -16.86 1.39 4.11
CA GLN A 447 -17.59 2.27 5.02
C GLN A 447 -16.85 2.53 6.33
N GLN A 448 -16.17 1.51 6.87
CA GLN A 448 -15.43 1.62 8.12
C GLN A 448 -14.16 2.46 7.93
N LEU A 449 -13.44 2.26 6.83
CA LEU A 449 -12.31 3.12 6.47
C LEU A 449 -12.76 4.57 6.21
N TYR A 450 -13.93 4.78 5.59
CA TYR A 450 -14.48 6.12 5.38
C TYR A 450 -14.79 6.84 6.69
N ASP A 451 -15.48 6.16 7.61
CA ASP A 451 -15.84 6.75 8.90
C ASP A 451 -14.59 7.09 9.73
N ASP A 452 -13.57 6.24 9.67
CA ASP A 452 -12.26 6.50 10.28
C ASP A 452 -11.56 7.72 9.66
N PHE A 453 -11.48 7.76 8.33
CA PHE A 453 -10.84 8.86 7.60
C PHE A 453 -11.53 10.20 7.87
N VAL A 454 -12.86 10.24 7.90
CA VAL A 454 -13.62 11.44 8.26
C VAL A 454 -13.31 11.88 9.70
N SER A 455 -13.23 10.94 10.65
CA SER A 455 -12.86 11.25 12.03
C SER A 455 -11.45 11.84 12.13
N PHE A 456 -10.50 11.32 11.34
CA PHE A 456 -9.16 11.92 11.21
C PHE A 456 -9.24 13.37 10.70
N VAL A 457 -9.93 13.59 9.57
CA VAL A 457 -10.04 14.93 8.95
C VAL A 457 -10.66 15.95 9.91
N GLN A 458 -11.69 15.54 10.67
CA GLN A 458 -12.30 16.38 11.71
C GLN A 458 -11.32 16.73 12.84
N LYS A 459 -10.58 15.75 13.36
CA LYS A 459 -9.57 15.98 14.41
C LYS A 459 -8.39 16.83 13.93
N ALA A 460 -8.04 16.71 12.65
CA ALA A 460 -6.96 17.48 12.06
C ALA A 460 -7.34 18.96 11.82
N ASN A 461 -8.64 19.26 11.64
CA ASN A 461 -9.24 20.59 11.59
C ASN A 461 -8.57 21.54 10.58
N PHE A 462 -8.73 21.24 9.28
CA PHE A 462 -8.08 21.93 8.15
C PHE A 462 -8.81 23.17 7.61
#